data_AF-A0A953KLP7-F1
#
_entry.id   AF-A0A953KLP7-F1
#
_cell.length_a   1.000
_cell.length_b   1.000
_cell.length_c   1.000
_cell.angle_alpha   90.00
_cell.angle_beta   90.00
_cell.angle_gamma   90.00
#
_symmetry.space_group_name_H-M   'P 1'
#
loop_
_entity.id
_entity.type
_entity.pdbx_description
1 polymer ?
#
loop_
_entity_poly.entity_id
_entity_poly.type
_entity_poly.pdbx_seq_one_letter_code
_entity_poly.pdbx_strand_id
1 'polypeptide(L)'
;MIEPMDLFHKIGYSLTDAEPGSLFGKPCYKIHGKAFICFFQNEMVFKLSGQAHQEAIELNGSRLFDPSGEKRPMKEWVQVSFENSARWKKLAESAAKYIVSK
;
A
#
# COMPACT_ATOMS: atom_id res chain seq x y z
N MET A 1 2.09 -17.22 -13.96
CA MET A 1 1.55 -15.88 -13.64
C MET A 1 1.96 -15.55 -12.22
N ILE A 2 2.26 -14.30 -11.88
CA ILE A 2 2.57 -13.90 -10.50
C ILE A 2 1.23 -13.61 -9.82
N GLU A 3 0.97 -14.23 -8.67
CA GLU A 3 -0.22 -13.92 -7.87
C GLU A 3 -0.08 -12.56 -7.18
N PRO A 4 -1.17 -11.77 -7.02
CA PRO A 4 -1.09 -10.45 -6.38
C PRO A 4 -0.48 -10.48 -4.98
N MET A 5 -0.80 -11.50 -4.18
CA MET A 5 -0.26 -11.66 -2.82
C MET A 5 1.25 -11.97 -2.83
N ASP A 6 1.72 -12.78 -3.79
CA ASP A 6 3.14 -13.09 -3.93
C ASP A 6 3.94 -11.84 -4.30
N LEU A 7 3.42 -11.00 -5.20
CA LEU A 7 4.04 -9.73 -5.55
C LEU A 7 4.07 -8.77 -4.35
N PHE A 8 2.96 -8.70 -3.60
CA PHE A 8 2.88 -7.91 -2.36
C PHE A 8 3.97 -8.31 -1.36
N HIS A 9 4.11 -9.61 -1.08
CA HIS A 9 5.14 -10.11 -0.17
C HIS A 9 6.55 -9.88 -0.72
N LYS A 10 6.79 -10.15 -2.00
CA LYS A 10 8.08 -9.91 -2.65
C LYS A 10 8.50 -8.44 -2.53
N ILE A 11 7.58 -7.50 -2.74
CA ILE A 11 7.85 -6.07 -2.59
C ILE A 11 8.13 -5.74 -1.12
N GLY A 12 7.26 -6.16 -0.20
CA GLY A 12 7.42 -5.90 1.24
C GLY A 12 8.76 -6.38 1.79
N TYR A 13 9.16 -7.62 1.49
CA TYR A 13 10.46 -8.16 1.90
C TYR A 13 11.67 -7.51 1.21
N SER A 14 11.48 -6.82 0.09
CA SER A 14 12.56 -6.14 -0.62
C SER A 14 12.87 -4.74 -0.07
N LEU A 15 12.04 -4.22 0.83
CA LEU A 15 12.21 -2.89 1.42
C LEU A 15 12.98 -2.99 2.73
N THR A 16 14.01 -2.16 2.86
CA THR A 16 14.85 -2.09 4.07
C THR A 16 13.99 -1.79 5.30
N ASP A 17 14.28 -2.48 6.41
CA ASP A 17 13.60 -2.35 7.71
C ASP A 17 12.09 -2.64 7.70
N ALA A 18 11.55 -3.18 6.61
CA ALA A 18 10.16 -3.54 6.50
C ALA A 18 9.90 -4.92 7.12
N GLU A 19 8.99 -4.96 8.08
CA GLU A 19 8.59 -6.18 8.79
C GLU A 19 7.12 -6.52 8.49
N PRO A 20 6.77 -7.80 8.30
CA PRO A 20 5.39 -8.20 8.11
C PRO A 20 4.57 -7.98 9.40
N GLY A 21 3.28 -7.70 9.25
CA GLY A 21 2.38 -7.54 10.38
C GLY A 21 0.92 -7.55 9.97
N SER A 22 0.08 -7.05 10.87
CA SER A 22 -1.36 -6.88 10.64
C SER A 22 -1.80 -5.43 10.77
N LEU A 23 -2.71 -5.01 9.88
CA LEU A 23 -3.46 -3.77 9.91
C LEU A 23 -4.93 -4.09 9.63
N PHE A 24 -5.83 -3.83 10.58
CA PHE A 24 -7.25 -4.22 10.49
C PHE A 24 -7.47 -5.71 10.17
N GLY A 25 -6.63 -6.59 10.72
CA GLY A 25 -6.68 -8.03 10.44
C GLY A 25 -6.19 -8.43 9.04
N LYS A 26 -5.64 -7.49 8.26
CA LYS A 26 -5.10 -7.73 6.92
C LYS A 26 -3.57 -7.75 6.92
N PRO A 27 -2.92 -8.54 6.04
CA PRO A 27 -1.47 -8.52 5.90
C PRO A 27 -0.96 -7.12 5.58
N CYS A 28 0.06 -6.67 6.29
CA CYS A 28 0.69 -5.37 6.06
C CYS A 28 2.20 -5.48 6.23
N TYR A 29 2.93 -4.42 5.84
CA TYR A 29 4.30 -4.22 6.25
C TYR A 29 4.45 -2.91 7.00
N LYS A 30 5.38 -2.91 7.97
CA LYS A 30 5.67 -1.81 8.88
C LYS A 30 7.15 -1.49 8.87
N ILE A 31 7.50 -0.22 9.09
CA ILE A 31 8.87 0.18 9.45
C ILE A 31 8.79 0.85 10.81
N HIS A 32 9.60 0.41 11.77
CA HIS A 32 9.59 0.89 13.16
C HIS A 32 8.17 0.93 13.77
N GLY A 33 7.39 -0.13 13.54
CA GLY A 33 6.02 -0.27 14.04
C GLY A 33 4.94 0.53 13.28
N LYS A 34 5.32 1.41 12.32
CA LYS A 34 4.38 2.19 11.51
C LYS A 34 4.05 1.46 10.21
N ALA A 35 2.77 1.16 9.98
CA ALA A 35 2.32 0.53 8.73
C ALA A 35 2.39 1.53 7.55
N PHE A 36 2.84 1.03 6.39
CA PHE A 36 2.95 1.83 5.17
C PHE A 36 2.37 1.17 3.92
N ILE A 37 2.29 -0.17 3.90
CA ILE A 37 1.57 -0.93 2.86
C ILE A 37 0.68 -2.00 3.48
N CYS A 38 -0.45 -2.29 2.85
CA CYS A 38 -1.41 -3.30 3.28
C CYS A 38 -1.95 -4.05 2.05
N PHE A 39 -2.27 -5.33 2.20
CA PHE A 39 -2.92 -6.12 1.16
C PHE A 39 -4.42 -6.21 1.44
N PHE A 40 -5.25 -5.87 0.46
CA PHE A 40 -6.70 -5.87 0.63
C PHE A 40 -7.39 -6.13 -0.71
N GLN A 41 -8.35 -7.05 -0.72
CA GLN A 41 -9.15 -7.38 -1.92
C GLN A 41 -8.32 -7.68 -3.19
N ASN A 42 -7.24 -8.45 -3.06
CA ASN A 42 -6.30 -8.75 -4.16
C ASN A 42 -5.55 -7.53 -4.74
N GLU A 43 -5.53 -6.43 -3.99
CA GLU A 43 -4.92 -5.17 -4.37
C GLU A 43 -3.94 -4.72 -3.28
N MET A 44 -3.09 -3.76 -3.63
CA MET A 44 -2.11 -3.20 -2.70
C MET A 44 -2.53 -1.80 -2.29
N VAL A 45 -2.44 -1.55 -0.99
CA VAL A 45 -2.78 -0.27 -0.37
C VAL A 45 -1.52 0.40 0.10
N PHE A 46 -1.37 1.69 -0.18
CA PHE A 46 -0.19 2.49 0.12
C PHE A 46 -0.55 3.70 0.97
N LYS A 47 0.21 3.93 2.06
CA LYS A 47 0.14 5.18 2.81
C LYS A 47 1.01 6.23 2.12
N LEU A 48 0.39 7.21 1.47
CA LEU A 48 1.06 8.19 0.62
C LEU A 48 0.65 9.62 0.99
N SER A 49 1.48 10.58 0.58
CA SER A 49 1.18 12.01 0.62
C SER A 49 1.74 12.72 -0.62
N GLY A 50 1.34 13.98 -0.82
CA GLY A 50 1.85 14.83 -1.90
C GLY A 50 1.66 14.22 -3.30
N GLN A 51 2.68 14.38 -4.14
CA GLN A 51 2.63 13.95 -5.54
C GLN A 51 2.40 12.43 -5.70
N ALA A 52 3.03 11.60 -4.85
CA ALA A 52 2.86 10.14 -4.96
C ALA A 52 1.41 9.71 -4.66
N HIS A 53 0.73 10.42 -3.75
CA HIS A 53 -0.69 10.19 -3.47
C HIS A 53 -1.56 10.58 -4.66
N GLN A 54 -1.32 11.77 -5.24
CA GLN A 54 -2.03 12.26 -6.43
C GLN A 54 -1.86 11.32 -7.62
N GLU A 55 -0.62 10.92 -7.92
CA GLU A 55 -0.33 9.96 -9.00
C GLU A 55 -1.04 8.62 -8.77
N ALA A 56 -1.09 8.14 -7.53
CA ALA A 56 -1.71 6.85 -7.23
C ALA A 56 -3.24 6.88 -7.34
N ILE A 57 -3.90 7.95 -6.86
CA ILE A 57 -5.37 8.03 -6.87
C ILE A 57 -5.94 8.25 -8.28
N GLU A 58 -5.14 8.78 -9.20
CA GLU A 58 -5.50 8.98 -10.61
C GLU A 58 -5.39 7.71 -11.47
N LEU A 59 -4.73 6.64 -10.98
CA LEU A 59 -4.63 5.38 -11.70
C LEU A 59 -6.00 4.70 -11.82
N ASN A 60 -6.34 4.19 -13.01
CA ASN A 60 -7.57 3.44 -13.23
C ASN A 60 -7.73 2.28 -12.22
N GLY A 61 -8.92 2.15 -11.66
CA GLY A 61 -9.23 1.15 -10.62
C GLY A 61 -8.71 1.49 -9.22
N SER A 62 -8.05 2.63 -9.03
CA SER A 62 -7.59 3.07 -7.71
C SER A 62 -8.66 3.84 -6.96
N ARG A 63 -8.61 3.77 -5.63
CA ARG A 63 -9.56 4.43 -4.73
C ARG A 63 -8.93 4.68 -3.37
N LEU A 64 -9.54 5.54 -2.56
CA LEU A 64 -9.14 5.62 -1.16
C LEU A 64 -9.50 4.32 -0.43
N PHE A 65 -8.60 3.91 0.45
CA PHE A 65 -8.77 2.69 1.24
C PHE A 65 -9.87 2.86 2.28
N ASP A 66 -10.87 1.99 2.22
CA ASP A 66 -11.94 1.89 3.20
C ASP A 66 -11.97 0.45 3.75
N PRO A 67 -11.26 0.16 4.86
CA PRO A 67 -11.26 -1.17 5.46
C PRO A 67 -12.61 -1.55 6.08
N SER A 68 -13.46 -0.59 6.45
CA SER A 68 -14.77 -0.88 7.07
C SER A 68 -15.87 -1.11 6.05
N GLY A 69 -15.72 -0.57 4.83
CA GLY A 69 -16.76 -0.62 3.80
C GLY A 69 -17.95 0.30 4.08
N GLU A 70 -17.84 1.17 5.09
CA GLU A 70 -18.92 2.08 5.55
C GLU A 70 -18.82 3.48 4.91
N LYS A 71 -18.11 3.62 3.78
CA LYS A 71 -17.84 4.89 3.12
C LYS A 71 -17.09 5.88 4.03
N ARG A 72 -16.15 5.36 4.82
CA ARG A 72 -15.27 6.13 5.71
C ARG A 72 -13.79 5.93 5.33
N PRO A 73 -13.39 6.32 4.10
CA PRO A 73 -12.06 6.05 3.62
C PRO A 73 -10.98 6.82 4.39
N MET A 74 -9.82 6.19 4.54
CA MET A 74 -8.63 6.80 5.12
C MET A 74 -7.93 7.67 4.07
N LYS A 75 -7.92 9.00 4.28
CA LYS A 75 -7.48 9.99 3.26
C LYS A 75 -6.05 9.79 2.74
N GLU A 76 -5.13 9.33 3.58
CA GLU A 76 -3.72 9.12 3.20
C GLU A 76 -3.47 7.75 2.55
N TRP A 77 -4.47 6.90 2.45
CA TRP A 77 -4.30 5.51 2.00
C TRP A 77 -4.99 5.29 0.66
N VAL A 78 -4.21 4.91 -0.35
CA VAL A 78 -4.72 4.63 -1.70
C VAL A 78 -4.61 3.14 -1.97
N GLN A 79 -5.73 2.51 -2.29
CA GLN A 79 -5.83 1.13 -2.78
C GLN A 79 -5.70 1.14 -4.30
N VAL A 80 -4.75 0.37 -4.83
CA VAL A 80 -4.39 0.36 -6.26
C VAL A 80 -4.56 -1.04 -6.83
N SER A 81 -5.35 -1.14 -7.89
CA SER A 81 -5.62 -2.39 -8.61
C SER A 81 -4.35 -3.12 -9.07
N PHE A 82 -4.44 -4.46 -9.16
CA PHE A 82 -3.37 -5.31 -9.69
C PHE A 82 -3.09 -5.06 -11.19
N GLU A 83 -4.03 -4.46 -11.93
CA GLU A 83 -3.78 -3.95 -13.29
C GLU A 83 -2.60 -2.96 -13.33
N ASN A 84 -2.36 -2.26 -12.23
CA ASN A 84 -1.24 -1.33 -12.06
C ASN A 84 -0.07 -1.93 -11.27
N SER A 85 0.06 -3.26 -11.22
CA SER A 85 1.12 -3.97 -10.46
C SER A 85 2.54 -3.51 -10.80
N ALA A 86 2.78 -3.09 -12.05
CA ALA A 86 4.05 -2.50 -12.47
C ALA A 86 4.44 -1.22 -11.68
N ARG A 87 3.47 -0.52 -11.08
CA ARG A 87 3.67 0.68 -10.25
C ARG A 87 3.88 0.37 -8.78
N TRP A 88 3.48 -0.82 -8.31
CA TRP A 88 3.42 -1.14 -6.88
C TRP A 88 4.76 -0.95 -6.17
N LYS A 89 5.88 -1.37 -6.78
CA LYS A 89 7.20 -1.21 -6.15
C LYS A 89 7.56 0.26 -5.90
N LYS A 90 7.39 1.13 -6.92
CA LYS A 90 7.68 2.57 -6.81
C LYS A 90 6.78 3.24 -5.75
N LEU A 91 5.51 2.86 -5.70
CA LEU A 91 4.57 3.37 -4.70
C LEU A 91 4.93 2.90 -3.29
N ALA A 92 5.35 1.64 -3.12
CA ALA A 92 5.79 1.11 -1.82
C ALA A 92 7.05 1.80 -1.31
N GLU A 93 8.03 2.06 -2.19
CA GLU A 93 9.22 2.86 -1.86
C GLU A 93 8.85 4.28 -1.43
N SER A 94 7.85 4.90 -2.08
CA SER A 94 7.36 6.23 -1.71
C SER A 94 6.64 6.23 -0.36
N ALA A 95 5.84 5.20 -0.08
CA ALA A 95 5.17 5.01 1.20
C ALA A 95 6.15 4.76 2.34
N ALA A 96 7.19 3.95 2.12
CA ALA A 96 8.26 3.72 3.08
C ALA A 96 9.00 5.02 3.43
N LYS A 97 9.39 5.81 2.42
CA LYS A 97 10.00 7.13 2.63
C LYS A 97 9.09 8.05 3.44
N TYR A 98 7.79 8.08 3.13
CA TYR A 98 6.82 8.94 3.82
C TYR A 98 6.71 8.64 5.31
N ILE A 99 6.69 7.38 5.72
CA ILE A 99 6.53 7.03 7.14
C ILE A 99 7.81 7.21 7.97
N VAL A 100 8.97 7.19 7.32
CA VAL A 100 10.27 7.45 7.96
C VAL A 100 10.50 8.94 8.16
N SER A 101 10.00 9.79 7.26
CA SER A 101 10.12 11.26 7.40
C SER A 101 9.13 11.88 8.40
N LYS A 102 8.29 11.08 9.04
CA LYS A 102 7.20 11.50 9.93
C LYS A 102 7.45 11.05 11.36
#